data_AF-A0A2V3I8H2-F1
#
_entry.id   AF-A0A2V3I8H2-F1
#
_cell.length_a   1.000
_cell.length_b   1.000
_cell.length_c   1.000
_cell.angle_alpha   90.00
_cell.angle_beta   90.00
_cell.angle_gamma   90.00
#
_symmetry.space_group_name_H-M   'P 1'
#
loop_
_entity.id
_entity.type
_entity.pdbx_description
1 polymer ?
#
loop_
_entity_poly.entity_id
_entity_poly.type
_entity_poly.pdbx_seq_one_letter_code
_entity_poly.pdbx_strand_id
1 'polypeptide(L)'
;MEQIANYYHQTKGIPYMRFYGSVLDFCRTKKSIFSEEYEKVIKYRDNGYAGKGWNHYDSKLGSINWPIEEATWLRFVSKKNELSNGIVTLLNYFEDVNDLKTDSEILKDLAKFQVFLLTTREDYEEFKSENFKFDWKSFFVNKTELIKTHKNFRYKNQILENDYLEWVVKTIWYGRMATRYKLSPERLEQGKFELSELITN
;
A
#
# COMPACT_ATOMS: atom_id res chain seq x y z
N MET A 1 -1.15 -4.05 1.66
CA MET A 1 -1.30 -5.44 1.18
C MET A 1 -2.71 -6.00 1.35
N GLU A 2 -3.54 -5.44 2.23
CA GLU A 2 -4.91 -5.89 2.47
C GLU A 2 -5.77 -6.04 1.20
N GLN A 3 -5.81 -5.03 0.33
CA GLN A 3 -6.66 -5.07 -0.88
C GLN A 3 -6.23 -6.17 -1.84
N ILE A 4 -4.92 -6.43 -1.93
CA ILE A 4 -4.37 -7.51 -2.73
C ILE A 4 -4.76 -8.87 -2.16
N ALA A 5 -4.62 -9.05 -0.85
CA ALA A 5 -5.00 -10.30 -0.20
C ALA A 5 -6.50 -10.58 -0.38
N ASN A 6 -7.34 -9.53 -0.25
CA ASN A 6 -8.78 -9.60 -0.50
C ASN A 6 -9.08 -9.97 -1.96
N TYR A 7 -8.38 -9.39 -2.93
CA TYR A 7 -8.54 -9.72 -4.34
C TYR A 7 -8.31 -11.22 -4.61
N TYR A 8 -7.19 -11.77 -4.15
CA TYR A 8 -6.88 -13.19 -4.32
C TYR A 8 -7.82 -14.11 -3.56
N HIS A 9 -8.24 -13.70 -2.36
CA HIS A 9 -9.21 -14.44 -1.59
C HIS A 9 -10.56 -14.51 -2.31
N GLN A 10 -11.07 -13.38 -2.80
CA GLN A 10 -12.36 -13.29 -3.47
C GLN A 10 -12.37 -13.97 -4.85
N THR A 11 -11.32 -13.79 -5.65
CA THR A 11 -11.30 -14.27 -7.05
C THR A 11 -10.76 -15.68 -7.23
N LYS A 12 -9.80 -16.09 -6.38
CA LYS A 12 -9.09 -17.38 -6.50
C LYS A 12 -9.31 -18.30 -5.29
N GLY A 13 -10.05 -17.86 -4.28
CA GLY A 13 -10.29 -18.63 -3.06
C GLY A 13 -9.03 -18.82 -2.20
N ILE A 14 -7.99 -18.00 -2.39
CA ILE A 14 -6.72 -18.20 -1.69
C ILE A 14 -6.87 -17.81 -0.21
N PRO A 15 -6.48 -18.68 0.75
CA PRO A 15 -6.48 -18.31 2.16
C PRO A 15 -5.48 -17.20 2.48
N TYR A 16 -5.86 -16.26 3.35
CA TYR A 16 -4.98 -15.16 3.76
C TYR A 16 -3.62 -15.64 4.29
N MET A 17 -3.60 -16.73 5.05
CA MET A 17 -2.34 -17.31 5.58
C MET A 17 -1.39 -17.75 4.47
N ARG A 18 -1.91 -18.33 3.37
CA ARG A 18 -1.09 -18.72 2.22
C ARG A 18 -0.54 -17.50 1.49
N PHE A 19 -1.36 -16.45 1.35
CA PHE A 19 -0.93 -15.18 0.77
C PHE A 19 0.22 -14.57 1.57
N TYR A 20 0.03 -14.32 2.87
CA TYR A 20 1.05 -13.70 3.71
C TYR A 20 2.29 -14.60 3.90
N GLY A 21 2.13 -15.93 3.89
CA GLY A 21 3.27 -16.85 3.84
C GLY A 21 4.12 -16.63 2.58
N SER A 22 3.49 -16.51 1.42
CA SER A 22 4.19 -16.23 0.15
C SER A 22 4.87 -14.86 0.15
N VAL A 23 4.29 -13.85 0.81
CA VAL A 23 4.94 -12.54 1.01
C VAL A 23 6.24 -12.69 1.82
N LEU A 24 6.23 -13.47 2.90
CA LEU A 24 7.44 -13.72 3.68
C LEU A 24 8.51 -14.45 2.87
N ASP A 25 8.12 -15.43 2.05
CA ASP A 25 9.04 -16.15 1.18
C ASP A 25 9.61 -15.24 0.07
N PHE A 26 8.79 -14.35 -0.48
CA PHE A 26 9.26 -13.31 -1.40
C PHE A 26 10.33 -12.42 -0.74
N CYS A 27 10.08 -11.95 0.48
CA CYS A 27 11.05 -11.13 1.23
C CYS A 27 12.38 -11.85 1.47
N ARG A 28 12.39 -13.18 1.59
CA ARG A 28 13.60 -13.99 1.79
C ARG A 28 14.37 -14.27 0.51
N THR A 29 13.67 -14.34 -0.62
CA THR A 29 14.22 -14.91 -1.87
C THR A 29 14.44 -13.89 -2.98
N LYS A 30 13.75 -12.74 -2.94
CA LYS A 30 13.79 -11.71 -3.99
C LYS A 30 14.22 -10.38 -3.42
N LYS A 31 15.34 -9.85 -3.94
CA LYS A 31 15.80 -8.51 -3.60
C LYS A 31 14.77 -7.47 -4.02
N SER A 32 14.26 -6.72 -3.06
CA SER A 32 13.23 -5.71 -3.23
C SER A 32 13.18 -4.78 -2.01
N ILE A 33 12.37 -3.71 -2.08
CA ILE A 33 12.10 -2.87 -0.91
C ILE A 33 11.55 -3.68 0.27
N PHE A 34 10.82 -4.78 0.01
CA PHE A 34 10.29 -5.65 1.05
C PHE A 34 11.37 -6.52 1.71
N SER A 35 12.34 -7.04 0.94
CA SER A 35 13.45 -7.81 1.51
C SER A 35 14.35 -6.93 2.37
N GLU A 36 14.60 -5.68 1.94
CA GLU A 36 15.38 -4.71 2.71
C GLU A 36 14.74 -4.35 4.06
N GLU A 37 13.41 -4.27 4.12
CA GLU A 37 12.70 -4.08 5.39
C GLU A 37 12.67 -5.36 6.24
N TYR A 38 12.51 -6.52 5.59
CA TYR A 38 12.59 -7.82 6.27
C TYR A 38 13.93 -8.02 6.98
N GLU A 39 15.05 -7.71 6.33
CA GLU A 39 16.38 -7.79 6.94
C GLU A 39 16.52 -6.88 8.17
N LYS A 40 15.95 -5.66 8.13
CA LYS A 40 15.92 -4.75 9.29
C LYS A 40 15.15 -5.36 10.46
N VAL A 41 14.01 -6.00 10.19
CA VAL A 41 13.20 -6.69 11.21
C VAL A 41 13.95 -7.89 11.80
N ILE A 42 14.64 -8.68 10.98
CA ILE A 42 15.47 -9.80 11.45
C ILE A 42 16.59 -9.30 12.35
N LYS A 43 17.33 -8.27 11.92
CA LYS A 43 18.38 -7.66 12.73
C LYS A 43 17.86 -7.10 14.05
N TYR A 44 16.69 -6.45 14.02
CA TYR A 44 16.01 -5.93 15.21
C TYR A 44 15.70 -7.05 16.20
N ARG A 45 15.07 -8.13 15.72
CA ARG A 45 14.75 -9.33 16.49
C ARG A 45 16.00 -9.94 17.12
N ASP A 46 17.05 -10.16 16.31
CA ASP A 46 18.27 -10.83 16.76
C ASP A 46 19.02 -10.00 17.80
N ASN A 47 19.02 -8.67 17.66
CA ASN A 47 19.56 -7.77 18.68
C ASN A 47 18.77 -7.85 20.00
N GLY A 48 17.45 -7.89 19.93
CA GLY A 48 16.57 -8.05 21.09
C GLY A 48 16.88 -9.35 21.86
N TYR A 49 16.93 -10.48 21.15
CA TYR A 49 17.26 -11.78 21.75
C TYR A 49 18.71 -11.88 22.26
N ALA A 50 19.65 -11.16 21.65
CA ALA A 50 21.03 -11.08 22.11
C ALA A 50 21.22 -10.14 23.33
N GLY A 51 20.16 -9.57 23.89
CA GLY A 51 20.23 -8.69 25.06
C GLY A 51 20.69 -7.26 24.76
N LYS A 52 20.71 -6.84 23.49
CA LYS A 52 21.10 -5.47 23.09
C LYS A 52 19.95 -4.46 23.21
N GLY A 53 18.78 -4.91 23.69
CA GLY A 53 17.57 -4.12 23.83
C GLY A 53 16.65 -4.15 22.60
N TRP A 54 15.44 -3.61 22.78
CA TRP A 54 14.37 -3.56 21.78
C TRP A 54 14.18 -2.16 21.19
N ASN A 55 15.19 -1.29 21.33
CA ASN A 55 15.11 0.06 20.79
C ASN A 55 15.49 0.05 19.31
N HIS A 56 14.56 0.45 18.44
CA HIS A 56 14.87 0.72 17.04
C HIS A 56 14.97 2.23 16.82
N TYR A 57 16.15 2.68 16.42
CA TYR A 57 16.43 4.07 16.08
C TYR A 57 16.62 4.22 14.58
N ASP A 58 15.96 5.22 14.00
CA ASP A 58 16.14 5.63 12.60
C ASP A 58 16.21 7.15 12.55
N SER A 59 17.41 7.68 12.33
CA SER A 59 17.67 9.13 12.33
C SER A 59 16.89 9.87 11.26
N LYS A 60 16.45 9.19 10.20
CA LYS A 60 15.61 9.81 9.17
C LYS A 60 14.19 10.04 9.67
N LEU A 61 13.69 9.19 10.57
CA LEU A 61 12.33 9.27 11.09
C LEU A 61 12.22 10.16 12.34
N GLY A 62 13.34 10.52 12.96
CA GLY A 62 13.40 11.45 14.08
C GLY A 62 14.33 10.98 15.19
N SER A 63 14.49 11.80 16.22
CA SER A 63 15.41 11.57 17.33
C SER A 63 14.85 10.68 18.45
N ILE A 64 14.02 9.69 18.10
CA ILE A 64 13.31 8.84 19.07
C ILE A 64 13.43 7.35 18.72
N ASN A 65 13.00 6.49 19.65
CA ASN A 65 12.82 5.07 19.39
C ASN A 65 11.47 4.82 18.74
N TRP A 66 11.47 4.03 17.68
CA TRP A 66 10.29 3.66 16.92
C TRP A 66 9.94 2.18 17.13
N PRO A 67 8.67 1.83 17.29
CA PRO A 67 8.22 0.47 16.99
C PRO A 67 8.65 0.08 15.56
N ILE A 68 9.22 -1.11 15.40
CA ILE A 68 9.84 -1.53 14.14
C ILE A 68 8.82 -1.56 12.98
N GLU A 69 7.57 -1.91 13.27
CA GLU A 69 6.47 -1.94 12.30
C GLU A 69 6.11 -0.54 11.80
N GLU A 70 6.12 0.45 12.70
CA GLU A 70 5.83 1.85 12.36
C GLU A 70 6.94 2.45 11.51
N ALA A 71 8.20 2.20 11.88
CA ALA A 71 9.35 2.64 11.11
C ALA A 71 9.38 2.01 9.71
N THR A 72 9.07 0.71 9.63
CA THR A 72 8.95 -0.02 8.35
C THR A 72 7.86 0.59 7.48
N TRP A 73 6.67 0.85 8.05
CA TRP A 73 5.58 1.47 7.33
C TRP A 73 5.97 2.85 6.80
N LEU A 74 6.57 3.71 7.63
CA LEU A 74 7.04 5.05 7.24
C LEU A 74 8.03 5.02 6.09
N ARG A 75 8.99 4.07 6.11
CA ARG A 75 9.96 3.90 5.01
C ARG A 75 9.29 3.49 3.70
N PHE A 76 8.25 2.67 3.74
CA PHE A 76 7.46 2.33 2.55
C PHE A 76 6.70 3.52 1.99
N VAL A 77 5.92 4.23 2.82
CA VAL A 77 5.07 5.34 2.34
C VAL A 77 5.84 6.63 2.05
N SER A 78 7.13 6.68 2.41
CA SER A 78 8.05 7.73 1.97
C SER A 78 8.64 7.47 0.58
N LYS A 79 8.38 6.31 -0.02
CA LYS A 79 8.95 5.86 -1.31
C LYS A 79 7.85 5.30 -2.21
N LYS A 80 6.90 6.14 -2.62
CA LYS A 80 5.65 5.71 -3.27
C LYS A 80 5.91 4.87 -4.53
N ASN A 81 6.83 5.32 -5.38
CA ASN A 81 7.18 4.64 -6.63
C ASN A 81 7.89 3.30 -6.40
N GLU A 82 8.87 3.26 -5.49
CA GLU A 82 9.55 2.00 -5.13
C GLU A 82 8.58 0.99 -4.51
N LEU A 83 7.65 1.46 -3.67
CA LEU A 83 6.61 0.64 -3.08
C LEU A 83 5.68 0.06 -4.16
N SER A 84 5.21 0.88 -5.10
CA SER A 84 4.36 0.42 -6.20
C SER A 84 5.05 -0.64 -7.05
N ASN A 85 6.29 -0.39 -7.46
CA ASN A 85 7.10 -1.34 -8.23
C ASN A 85 7.39 -2.63 -7.45
N GLY A 86 7.69 -2.51 -6.16
CA GLY A 86 7.88 -3.63 -5.26
C GLY A 86 6.62 -4.50 -5.19
N ILE A 87 5.44 -3.88 -5.08
CA ILE A 87 4.16 -4.60 -5.05
C ILE A 87 3.93 -5.35 -6.36
N VAL A 88 4.16 -4.73 -7.51
CA VAL A 88 4.03 -5.42 -8.82
C VAL A 88 4.96 -6.63 -8.90
N THR A 89 6.20 -6.48 -8.44
CA THR A 89 7.19 -7.58 -8.43
C THR A 89 6.74 -8.72 -7.52
N LEU A 90 6.19 -8.40 -6.35
CA LEU A 90 5.60 -9.37 -5.43
C LEU A 90 4.40 -10.08 -6.04
N LEU A 91 3.51 -9.35 -6.73
CA LEU A 91 2.35 -9.93 -7.41
C LEU A 91 2.78 -10.93 -8.50
N ASN A 92 3.76 -10.58 -9.33
CA ASN A 92 4.28 -11.49 -10.35
C ASN A 92 4.87 -12.76 -9.72
N TYR A 93 5.70 -12.62 -8.67
CA TYR A 93 6.22 -13.77 -7.94
C TYR A 93 5.10 -14.65 -7.35
N PHE A 94 4.08 -14.01 -6.81
CA PHE A 94 2.94 -14.71 -6.22
C PHE A 94 2.14 -15.48 -7.28
N GLU A 95 1.91 -14.89 -8.45
CA GLU A 95 1.28 -15.56 -9.58
C GLU A 95 2.10 -16.77 -10.04
N ASP A 96 3.42 -16.60 -10.20
CA ASP A 96 4.34 -17.67 -10.63
C ASP A 96 4.33 -18.86 -9.66
N VAL A 97 4.43 -18.61 -8.36
CA VAL A 97 4.44 -19.66 -7.32
C VAL A 97 3.12 -20.42 -7.21
N ASN A 98 2.00 -19.78 -7.60
CA ASN A 98 0.67 -20.37 -7.49
C ASN A 98 0.09 -20.81 -8.85
N ASP A 99 0.89 -20.76 -9.93
CA ASP A 99 0.48 -21.04 -11.33
C ASP A 99 -0.83 -20.31 -11.71
N LEU A 100 -0.88 -19.03 -11.35
CA LEU A 100 -2.01 -18.15 -11.66
C LEU A 100 -1.72 -17.37 -12.96
N LYS A 101 -2.78 -17.04 -13.68
CA LYS A 101 -2.71 -16.36 -14.99
C LYS A 101 -3.61 -15.13 -15.01
N THR A 102 -3.44 -14.27 -14.01
CA THR A 102 -4.14 -12.98 -13.96
C THR A 102 -3.53 -12.02 -14.96
N ASP A 103 -4.35 -11.22 -15.63
CA ASP A 103 -3.88 -10.22 -16.58
C ASP A 103 -2.93 -9.22 -15.89
N SER A 104 -1.76 -8.98 -16.49
CA SER A 104 -0.78 -8.01 -15.99
C SER A 104 -1.35 -6.61 -15.80
N GLU A 105 -2.37 -6.23 -16.58
CA GLU A 105 -3.09 -4.98 -16.46
C GLU A 105 -3.86 -4.90 -15.13
N ILE A 106 -4.52 -5.99 -14.72
CA ILE A 106 -5.21 -6.09 -13.43
C ILE A 106 -4.19 -5.97 -12.29
N LEU A 107 -3.07 -6.70 -12.37
CA LEU A 107 -2.05 -6.69 -11.31
C LEU A 107 -1.44 -5.29 -11.12
N LYS A 108 -1.12 -4.59 -12.22
CA LYS A 108 -0.58 -3.23 -12.17
C LYS A 108 -1.61 -2.23 -11.62
N ASP A 109 -2.86 -2.30 -12.07
CA ASP A 109 -3.93 -1.40 -11.61
C ASP A 109 -4.28 -1.66 -10.14
N LEU A 110 -4.24 -2.92 -9.69
CA LEU A 110 -4.42 -3.32 -8.29
C LEU A 110 -3.28 -2.82 -7.40
N ALA A 111 -2.03 -2.94 -7.84
CA ALA A 111 -0.86 -2.42 -7.13
C ALA A 111 -0.96 -0.90 -6.95
N LYS A 112 -1.33 -0.19 -8.04
CA LYS A 112 -1.61 1.25 -8.02
C LYS A 112 -2.72 1.58 -7.03
N PHE A 113 -3.83 0.84 -7.03
CA PHE A 113 -4.96 1.07 -6.14
C PHE A 113 -4.58 0.87 -4.66
N GLN A 114 -3.82 -0.18 -4.36
CA GLN A 114 -3.31 -0.47 -3.02
C GLN A 114 -2.44 0.67 -2.46
N VAL A 115 -1.61 1.30 -3.29
CA VAL A 115 -0.77 2.44 -2.89
C VAL A 115 -1.58 3.74 -2.83
N PHE A 116 -2.52 3.94 -3.77
CA PHE A 116 -3.35 5.13 -3.83
C PHE A 116 -4.10 5.39 -2.52
N LEU A 117 -4.61 4.34 -1.88
CA LEU A 117 -5.32 4.44 -0.60
C LEU A 117 -4.43 4.82 0.60
N LEU A 118 -3.11 4.79 0.48
CA LEU A 118 -2.21 5.13 1.58
C LEU A 118 -2.00 6.63 1.68
N THR A 119 -1.76 7.14 2.89
CA THR A 119 -1.22 8.48 3.08
C THR A 119 0.28 8.42 2.81
N THR A 120 0.74 8.97 1.68
CA THR A 120 2.16 8.95 1.29
C THR A 120 2.77 10.33 1.40
N ARG A 121 4.09 10.40 1.59
CA ARG A 121 4.79 11.68 1.78
C ARG A 121 4.75 12.55 0.51
N GLU A 122 4.60 11.93 -0.66
CA GLU A 122 4.71 12.60 -1.96
C GLU A 122 3.42 13.33 -2.39
N ASP A 123 2.34 13.24 -1.60
CA ASP A 123 1.03 13.78 -1.96
C ASP A 123 0.73 15.10 -1.22
N TYR A 124 1.07 16.22 -1.83
CA TYR A 124 0.97 17.57 -1.24
C TYR A 124 -0.38 18.27 -1.47
N GLU A 125 -1.17 17.77 -2.42
CA GLU A 125 -2.42 18.40 -2.82
C GLU A 125 -3.53 18.12 -1.81
N GLU A 126 -4.49 19.05 -1.65
CA GLU A 126 -5.61 18.84 -0.73
C GLU A 126 -6.45 17.62 -1.10
N PHE A 127 -6.53 17.29 -2.39
CA PHE A 127 -7.25 16.14 -2.89
C PHE A 127 -6.33 15.22 -3.67
N LYS A 128 -6.45 13.93 -3.41
CA LYS A 128 -5.88 12.89 -4.27
C LYS A 128 -6.90 12.53 -5.32
N SER A 129 -6.50 12.52 -6.58
CA SER A 129 -7.32 12.06 -7.70
C SER A 129 -6.48 11.14 -8.57
N GLU A 130 -7.07 10.04 -9.01
CA GLU A 130 -6.37 9.08 -9.85
C GLU A 130 -7.34 8.25 -10.72
N ASN A 131 -6.88 7.90 -11.92
CA ASN A 131 -7.63 7.11 -12.88
C ASN A 131 -7.26 5.62 -12.80
N PHE A 132 -8.28 4.78 -12.79
CA PHE A 132 -8.19 3.32 -12.73
C PHE A 132 -8.93 2.69 -13.89
N LYS A 133 -8.46 1.53 -14.33
CA LYS A 133 -9.06 0.78 -15.45
C LYS A 133 -10.21 -0.12 -15.00
N PHE A 134 -10.27 -0.42 -13.71
CA PHE A 134 -11.27 -1.29 -13.11
C PHE A 134 -12.02 -0.58 -11.98
N ASP A 135 -13.26 -0.98 -11.75
CA ASP A 135 -14.08 -0.45 -10.64
C ASP A 135 -13.72 -1.14 -9.31
N TRP A 136 -12.55 -0.80 -8.77
CA TRP A 136 -12.05 -1.35 -7.52
C TRP A 136 -12.95 -1.05 -6.32
N LYS A 137 -13.62 0.11 -6.29
CA LYS A 137 -14.54 0.45 -5.20
C LYS A 137 -15.71 -0.54 -5.16
N SER A 138 -16.40 -0.74 -6.28
CA SER A 138 -17.53 -1.67 -6.33
C SER A 138 -17.08 -3.10 -6.03
N PHE A 139 -15.94 -3.53 -6.56
CA PHE A 139 -15.35 -4.83 -6.29
C PHE A 139 -15.11 -5.06 -4.79
N PHE A 140 -14.41 -4.15 -4.10
CA PHE A 140 -14.06 -4.35 -2.68
C PHE A 140 -15.22 -4.10 -1.71
N VAL A 141 -16.06 -3.09 -1.99
CA VAL A 141 -17.13 -2.68 -1.06
C VAL A 141 -18.39 -3.52 -1.27
N ASN A 142 -18.81 -3.71 -2.52
CA ASN A 142 -20.06 -4.39 -2.86
C ASN A 142 -19.85 -5.88 -3.12
N LYS A 143 -18.59 -6.36 -3.16
CA LYS A 143 -18.22 -7.75 -3.45
C LYS A 143 -18.77 -8.25 -4.80
N THR A 144 -18.86 -7.35 -5.77
CA THR A 144 -19.28 -7.67 -7.14
C THR A 144 -18.11 -8.23 -7.94
N GLU A 145 -18.39 -8.82 -9.10
CA GLU A 145 -17.33 -9.18 -10.06
C GLU A 145 -16.52 -7.95 -10.49
N LEU A 146 -15.25 -8.16 -10.83
CA LEU A 146 -14.36 -7.10 -11.27
C LEU A 146 -14.70 -6.70 -12.71
N ILE A 147 -15.21 -5.49 -12.91
CA ILE A 147 -15.59 -4.97 -14.22
C ILE A 147 -14.51 -4.01 -14.72
N LYS A 148 -14.08 -4.20 -15.97
CA LYS A 148 -13.19 -3.27 -16.68
C LYS A 148 -13.97 -2.02 -17.10
N THR A 149 -13.99 -1.03 -16.22
CA THR A 149 -14.62 0.26 -16.43
C THR A 149 -13.68 1.34 -15.93
N HIS A 150 -13.37 2.31 -16.79
CA HIS A 150 -12.54 3.44 -16.40
C HIS A 150 -13.25 4.24 -15.30
N LYS A 151 -12.57 4.42 -14.16
CA LYS A 151 -13.09 5.14 -13.00
C LYS A 151 -12.05 6.15 -12.52
N ASN A 152 -12.50 7.37 -12.27
CA ASN A 152 -11.73 8.34 -11.51
C ASN A 152 -12.14 8.27 -10.04
N PHE A 153 -11.18 7.99 -9.17
CA PHE A 153 -11.39 8.03 -7.73
C PHE A 153 -10.71 9.26 -7.15
N ARG A 154 -11.44 9.95 -6.26
CA ARG A 154 -10.94 11.13 -5.55
C ARG A 154 -11.21 11.01 -4.06
N TYR A 155 -10.35 11.59 -3.24
CA TYR A 155 -10.63 11.82 -1.83
C TYR A 155 -9.78 12.95 -1.25
N LYS A 156 -10.26 13.57 -0.16
CA LYS A 156 -9.47 14.56 0.58
C LYS A 156 -8.29 13.91 1.28
N ASN A 157 -7.09 14.45 1.09
CA ASN A 157 -5.89 13.97 1.74
C ASN A 157 -6.06 14.01 3.27
N GLN A 158 -5.73 12.91 3.95
CA GLN A 158 -6.02 12.77 5.38
C GLN A 158 -5.05 13.60 6.24
N ILE A 159 -3.84 13.84 5.74
CA ILE A 159 -2.76 14.58 6.40
C ILE A 159 -2.07 15.41 5.34
N LEU A 160 -2.04 16.74 5.55
CA LEU A 160 -1.29 17.69 4.76
C LEU A 160 -0.27 18.31 5.70
N GLU A 161 0.99 17.97 5.51
CA GLU A 161 2.10 18.52 6.28
C GLU A 161 3.35 18.58 5.40
N ASN A 162 3.98 19.75 5.38
CA ASN A 162 5.16 20.03 4.57
C ASN A 162 6.42 19.60 5.30
N ASP A 163 6.50 19.82 6.62
CA ASP A 163 7.65 19.36 7.39
C ASP A 163 7.66 17.84 7.48
N TYR A 164 8.80 17.22 7.16
CA TYR A 164 8.89 15.77 7.10
C TYR A 164 8.70 15.12 8.48
N LEU A 165 9.30 15.67 9.53
CA LEU A 165 9.23 15.08 10.87
C LEU A 165 7.85 15.29 11.48
N GLU A 166 7.24 16.45 11.24
CA GLU A 166 5.86 16.72 11.64
C GLU A 166 4.88 15.81 10.88
N TRP A 167 5.11 15.55 9.59
CA TRP A 167 4.32 14.60 8.81
C TRP A 167 4.45 13.18 9.37
N VAL A 168 5.65 12.74 9.71
CA VAL A 168 5.92 11.44 10.34
C VAL A 168 5.12 11.28 11.64
N VAL A 169 5.19 12.27 12.52
CA VAL A 169 4.46 12.30 13.80
C VAL A 169 2.94 12.32 13.58
N LYS A 170 2.43 13.19 12.70
CA LYS A 170 1.01 13.26 12.37
C LYS A 170 0.49 11.95 11.78
N THR A 171 1.29 11.27 10.98
CA THR A 171 0.87 10.06 10.28
C THR A 171 0.85 8.82 11.16
N ILE A 172 1.88 8.63 11.99
CA ILE A 172 1.95 7.45 12.86
C ILE A 172 1.28 7.67 14.21
N TRP A 173 1.60 8.74 14.95
CA TRP A 173 1.09 8.88 16.32
C TRP A 173 -0.37 9.30 16.37
N TYR A 174 -0.71 10.34 15.61
CA TYR A 174 -2.09 10.83 15.57
C TYR A 174 -2.92 10.09 14.50
N GLY A 175 -2.30 9.77 13.37
CA GLY A 175 -2.97 9.16 12.24
C GLY A 175 -3.30 7.69 12.44
N ARG A 176 -2.52 6.93 13.21
CA ARG A 176 -2.87 5.54 13.54
C ARG A 176 -4.13 5.47 14.41
N MET A 177 -4.20 6.28 15.47
CA MET A 177 -5.35 6.33 16.39
C MET A 177 -6.63 6.75 15.68
N ALA A 178 -6.54 7.68 14.73
CA ALA A 178 -7.68 8.16 13.95
C ALA A 178 -7.82 7.48 12.56
N THR A 179 -7.09 6.39 12.31
CA THR A 179 -7.03 5.66 11.02
C THR A 179 -6.79 6.53 9.77
N ARG A 180 -6.07 7.65 9.91
CA ARG A 180 -5.72 8.60 8.85
C ARG A 180 -4.48 8.22 8.04
N TYR A 181 -3.81 7.12 8.39
CA TYR A 181 -2.65 6.60 7.64
C TYR A 181 -3.06 5.87 6.34
N LYS A 182 -4.34 5.49 6.21
CA LYS A 182 -4.94 4.92 4.99
C LYS A 182 -6.39 5.36 4.84
N LEU A 183 -6.91 5.35 3.62
CA LEU A 183 -8.33 5.52 3.34
C LEU A 183 -9.00 4.16 3.13
N SER A 184 -10.21 4.01 3.65
CA SER A 184 -11.08 2.88 3.34
C SER A 184 -11.75 3.08 1.97
N PRO A 185 -11.84 2.05 1.09
CA PRO A 185 -12.44 2.17 -0.24
C PRO A 185 -13.86 2.76 -0.25
N GLU A 186 -14.65 2.55 0.80
CA GLU A 186 -16.02 3.05 0.98
C GLU A 186 -16.08 4.58 0.89
N ARG A 187 -15.04 5.24 1.40
CA ARG A 187 -14.93 6.71 1.50
C ARG A 187 -14.44 7.38 0.21
N LEU A 188 -14.15 6.62 -0.85
CA LEU A 188 -13.76 7.17 -2.13
C LEU A 188 -14.93 7.92 -2.79
N GLU A 189 -14.69 9.13 -3.24
CA GLU A 189 -15.58 9.85 -4.13
C GLU A 189 -15.34 9.33 -5.55
N GLN A 190 -16.42 9.06 -6.29
CA GLN A 190 -16.35 8.73 -7.71
C GLN A 190 -16.62 10.00 -8.49
N GLY A 191 -15.64 10.47 -9.27
CA GLY A 191 -15.88 11.54 -10.23
C GLY A 191 -16.93 11.07 -11.23
N LYS A 192 -17.97 11.87 -11.48
CA LYS A 192 -18.72 11.74 -12.72
C LYS A 192 -17.72 12.01 -13.84
N PHE A 193 -17.52 11.08 -14.75
CA PHE A 193 -17.07 11.46 -16.09
C PHE A 193 -18.15 12.39 -16.62
N GLU A 194 -17.93 13.70 -16.54
CA GLU A 194 -18.69 14.57 -17.42
C GLU A 194 -18.23 14.24 -18.83
N LEU A 195 -19.11 13.59 -19.60
CA LEU A 195 -19.00 13.39 -21.04
C LEU A 195 -18.92 14.73 -21.82
N SER A 196 -18.72 15.86 -21.16
CA SER A 196 -18.66 17.20 -21.74
C SER A 196 -17.30 17.55 -22.34
N GLU A 197 -16.20 16.88 -21.95
CA GLU A 197 -14.86 17.18 -22.49
C GLU A 197 -14.48 16.37 -23.75
N LEU A 198 -15.39 15.53 -24.27
CA LEU A 198 -15.24 14.85 -25.57
C LEU A 198 -16.07 15.50 -26.69
N ILE A 199 -16.72 16.63 -26.42
CA ILE A 199 -17.40 17.45 -27.43
C ILE A 199 -16.81 18.86 -27.39
N THR A 200 -15.57 18.99 -27.85
CA THR A 200 -15.07 20.23 -28.45
C THR A 200 -14.06 19.82 -29.52
N ASN A 201 -14.63 19.46 -30.68
CA ASN A 201 -13.96 19.59 -31.98
C ASN A 201 -13.67 21.06 -32.27
#